data_AF-A0A3N5PJX3-F1
#
_entry.id   AF-A0A3N5PJX3-F1
#
_cell.length_a   1.000
_cell.length_b   1.000
_cell.length_c   1.000
_cell.angle_alpha   90.00
_cell.angle_beta   90.00
_cell.angle_gamma   90.00
#
_symmetry.space_group_name_H-M   'P 1'
#
loop_
_entity.id
_entity.type
_entity.pdbx_description
1 polymer ?
#
loop_
_entity_poly.entity_id
_entity_poly.type
_entity_poly.pdbx_seq_one_letter_code
_entity_poly.pdbx_strand_id
1 'polypeptide(L)'
;MWDETASAWNTTPEVVENFTLTSGVGRDTMVHDAAGNLTYDGLDKYYYDAWNRLARVSRAYRDSGGELQAGSQIAAMSYDALGRRVIKNITNSGDWDCKYMYYFD
;
A
#
# COMPACT_ATOMS: atom_id res chain seq x y z
N MET A 1 -12.76 -18.25 -39.48
CA MET A 1 -13.46 -18.21 -38.17
C MET A 1 -12.41 -18.64 -37.17
N TRP A 2 -11.82 -17.71 -36.44
CA TRP A 2 -10.75 -18.02 -35.50
C TRP A 2 -11.39 -18.49 -34.20
N ASP A 3 -11.05 -19.70 -33.80
CA ASP A 3 -11.52 -20.35 -32.59
C ASP A 3 -10.75 -19.77 -31.40
N GLU A 4 -11.46 -19.05 -30.52
CA GLU A 4 -10.91 -18.46 -29.29
C GLU A 4 -10.82 -19.49 -28.15
N THR A 5 -10.52 -20.76 -28.45
CA THR A 5 -10.10 -21.69 -27.40
C THR A 5 -8.88 -21.12 -26.68
N ALA A 6 -9.14 -20.70 -25.44
CA ALA A 6 -8.23 -20.09 -24.47
C ALA A 6 -6.77 -20.46 -24.71
N SER A 7 -5.98 -19.46 -25.11
CA SER A 7 -4.53 -19.55 -25.20
C SER A 7 -3.95 -20.05 -23.86
N ALA A 8 -3.19 -21.12 -23.90
CA ALA A 8 -2.50 -21.72 -22.75
C ALA A 8 -1.45 -20.80 -22.09
N TRP A 9 -1.28 -19.59 -22.61
CA TRP A 9 -0.47 -18.51 -22.02
C TRP A 9 -1.25 -17.61 -21.05
N ASN A 10 -2.56 -17.80 -20.90
CA ASN A 10 -3.40 -17.02 -19.99
C ASN A 10 -3.62 -17.76 -18.65
N THR A 11 -2.54 -18.15 -17.98
CA THR A 11 -2.56 -19.02 -16.78
C THR A 11 -2.68 -18.27 -15.45
N THR A 12 -2.94 -16.97 -15.47
CA THR A 12 -3.43 -16.25 -14.29
C THR A 12 -4.60 -15.40 -14.73
N PRO A 13 -5.81 -15.55 -14.16
CA PRO A 13 -6.79 -14.49 -14.30
C PRO A 13 -6.15 -13.24 -13.71
N GLU A 14 -5.77 -12.31 -14.59
CA GLU A 14 -5.46 -10.95 -14.18
C GLU A 14 -6.67 -10.50 -13.36
N VAL A 15 -6.45 -10.21 -12.07
CA VAL A 15 -7.55 -9.67 -11.27
C VAL A 15 -7.89 -8.35 -11.88
N VAL A 16 -9.02 -8.32 -12.56
CA VAL A 16 -9.63 -7.08 -13.03
C VAL A 16 -10.01 -6.32 -11.76
N GLU A 17 -9.16 -5.37 -11.40
CA GLU A 17 -9.45 -4.38 -10.37
C GLU A 17 -10.73 -3.66 -10.79
N ASN A 18 -11.85 -3.97 -10.13
CA ASN A 18 -13.14 -3.35 -10.42
C ASN A 18 -13.26 -2.06 -9.59
N PHE A 19 -12.84 -0.95 -10.17
CA PHE A 19 -13.02 0.36 -9.54
C PHE A 19 -14.49 0.79 -9.67
N THR A 20 -15.12 1.21 -8.56
CA THR A 20 -16.41 1.88 -8.68
C THR A 20 -16.15 3.29 -9.18
N LEU A 21 -16.55 3.57 -10.42
CA LEU A 21 -16.45 4.91 -10.99
C LEU A 21 -17.51 5.81 -10.36
N THR A 22 -17.10 6.71 -9.48
CA THR A 22 -17.95 7.79 -8.97
C THR A 22 -17.50 9.10 -9.58
N SER A 23 -18.35 9.72 -10.40
CA SER A 23 -18.05 10.97 -11.12
C SER A 23 -16.78 10.90 -11.99
N GLY A 24 -16.52 9.76 -12.62
CA GLY A 24 -15.39 9.56 -13.53
C GLY A 24 -14.05 9.27 -12.85
N VAL A 25 -14.04 9.04 -11.54
CA VAL A 25 -12.84 8.63 -10.78
C VAL A 25 -13.08 7.22 -10.22
N GLY A 26 -12.13 6.31 -10.46
CA GLY A 26 -12.11 5.00 -9.83
C GLY A 26 -11.81 5.17 -8.34
N ARG A 27 -12.74 4.78 -7.48
CA ARG A 27 -12.54 4.77 -6.03
C ARG A 27 -12.60 3.34 -5.53
N ASP A 28 -11.59 2.94 -4.75
CA ASP A 28 -11.69 1.77 -3.88
C ASP A 28 -12.11 2.23 -2.47
N THR A 29 -12.59 1.30 -1.66
CA THR A 29 -13.11 1.55 -0.33
C THR A 29 -11.97 1.73 0.66
N MET A 30 -11.94 2.88 1.35
CA MET A 30 -11.02 3.11 2.45
C MET A 30 -11.31 2.14 3.60
N VAL A 31 -10.28 1.43 4.08
CA VAL A 31 -10.37 0.46 5.17
C VAL A 31 -9.66 1.00 6.39
N HIS A 32 -10.24 0.79 7.57
CA HIS A 32 -9.70 1.22 8.84
C HIS A 32 -9.56 0.04 9.82
N ASP A 33 -8.62 0.12 10.75
CA ASP A 33 -8.54 -0.81 11.87
C ASP A 33 -9.56 -0.48 12.98
N ALA A 34 -9.60 -1.30 14.03
CA ALA A 34 -10.51 -1.13 15.17
C ALA A 34 -10.24 0.14 15.99
N ALA A 35 -9.04 0.71 15.90
CA ALA A 35 -8.69 1.97 16.54
C ALA A 35 -9.05 3.19 15.66
N GLY A 36 -9.56 2.95 14.44
CA GLY A 36 -9.97 3.97 13.49
C GLY A 36 -8.83 4.52 12.63
N ASN A 37 -7.67 3.85 12.57
CA ASN A 37 -6.61 4.26 11.68
C ASN A 37 -6.84 3.72 10.27
N LEU A 38 -6.54 4.53 9.26
CA LEU A 38 -6.59 4.13 7.85
C LEU A 38 -5.54 3.05 7.58
N THR A 39 -5.95 1.84 7.19
CA THR A 39 -5.05 0.72 6.86
C THR A 39 -4.91 0.49 5.36
N TYR A 40 -5.86 0.99 4.56
CA TYR A 40 -5.81 0.96 3.10
C TYR A 40 -6.66 2.08 2.50
N ASP A 41 -6.15 2.79 1.51
CA ASP A 41 -6.84 3.92 0.85
C ASP A 41 -7.26 3.65 -0.61
N GLY A 42 -7.05 2.43 -1.09
CA GLY A 42 -7.23 2.05 -2.49
C GLY A 42 -5.93 1.92 -3.28
N LEU A 43 -4.83 2.48 -2.79
CA LEU A 43 -3.52 2.44 -3.45
C LEU A 43 -2.41 1.93 -2.54
N ASP A 44 -2.38 2.44 -1.30
CA ASP A 44 -1.32 2.22 -0.34
C ASP A 44 -1.86 1.55 0.92
N LYS A 45 -1.04 0.67 1.50
CA LYS A 45 -1.31 -0.04 2.75
C LYS A 45 -0.49 0.58 3.87
N TYR A 46 -1.14 0.83 5.00
CA TYR A 46 -0.57 1.54 6.13
C TYR A 46 -0.44 0.62 7.35
N TYR A 47 0.67 0.76 8.06
CA TYR A 47 1.01 -0.03 9.24
C TYR A 47 1.30 0.89 10.41
N TYR A 48 0.77 0.55 11.58
CA TYR A 48 0.92 1.32 12.80
C TYR A 48 1.74 0.53 13.83
N ASP A 49 2.50 1.24 14.66
CA ASP A 49 3.17 0.66 15.81
C ASP A 49 2.21 0.44 16.99
N ALA A 50 2.71 -0.17 18.07
CA ALA A 50 1.92 -0.46 19.26
C ALA A 50 1.36 0.79 19.97
N TRP A 51 1.84 1.99 19.63
CA TRP A 51 1.38 3.26 20.16
C TRP A 51 0.47 4.02 19.19
N ASN A 52 -0.08 3.33 18.18
CA ASN A 52 -1.02 3.91 17.23
C ASN A 52 -0.38 5.00 16.33
N ARG A 53 0.91 4.89 16.03
CA ARG A 53 1.63 5.83 15.16
C ARG A 53 2.03 5.15 13.85
N LEU A 54 1.98 5.88 12.74
CA LEU A 54 2.28 5.34 11.41
C LEU A 54 3.74 4.88 11.32
N ALA A 55 3.97 3.57 11.23
CA ALA A 55 5.28 2.95 11.21
C ALA A 55 5.78 2.65 9.79
N ARG A 56 4.88 2.29 8.86
CA ARG A 56 5.24 1.97 7.47
C ARG A 56 4.10 2.23 6.50
N VAL A 57 4.47 2.59 5.28
CA VAL A 57 3.59 2.69 4.11
C VAL A 57 4.17 1.83 2.99
N SER A 58 3.34 1.00 2.37
CA SER A 58 3.70 0.15 1.24
C SER A 58 2.67 0.28 0.13
N ARG A 59 3.08 0.09 -1.13
CA ARG A 59 2.13 -0.09 -2.23
C ARG A 59 1.23 -1.29 -1.93
N ALA A 60 -0.05 -1.19 -2.23
CA ALA A 60 -0.96 -2.32 -2.15
C ALA A 60 -1.30 -2.85 -3.55
N TYR A 61 -1.58 -4.14 -3.63
CA TYR A 61 -2.11 -4.79 -4.82
C TYR A 61 -2.91 -6.02 -4.40
N ARG A 62 -3.84 -6.47 -5.24
CA ARG A 62 -4.55 -7.73 -5.01
C ARG A 62 -3.89 -8.86 -5.80
N ASP A 63 -3.70 -10.01 -5.16
CA ASP A 63 -3.24 -11.20 -5.85
C ASP A 63 -4.38 -11.85 -6.67
N SER A 64 -4.10 -12.94 -7.39
CA SER A 64 -5.09 -13.70 -8.17
C SER A 64 -6.32 -14.17 -7.38
N GLY A 65 -6.23 -14.24 -6.04
CA GLY A 65 -7.33 -14.58 -5.15
C GLY A 65 -8.15 -13.39 -4.67
N GLY A 66 -7.77 -12.16 -5.04
CA GLY A 66 -8.42 -10.92 -4.59
C GLY A 66 -7.96 -10.43 -3.20
N GLU A 67 -7.00 -11.13 -2.58
CA GLU A 67 -6.51 -10.81 -1.24
C GLU A 67 -5.57 -9.61 -1.29
N LEU A 68 -5.71 -8.68 -0.33
CA LEU A 68 -4.94 -7.44 -0.32
C LEU A 68 -3.50 -7.68 0.18
N GLN A 69 -2.55 -7.69 -0.75
CA GLN A 69 -1.13 -7.84 -0.48
C GLN A 69 -0.41 -6.49 -0.35
N ALA A 70 0.84 -6.55 0.11
CA ALA A 70 1.74 -5.40 0.17
C ALA A 70 2.94 -5.61 -0.75
N GLY A 71 3.22 -4.62 -1.58
CA GLY A 71 4.35 -4.55 -2.50
C GLY A 71 5.51 -3.73 -1.93
N SER A 72 6.10 -2.89 -2.80
CA SER A 72 7.27 -2.08 -2.44
C SER A 72 6.99 -1.13 -1.29
N GLN A 73 7.99 -0.96 -0.42
CA GLN A 73 7.91 -0.02 0.69
C GLN A 73 8.08 1.40 0.17
N ILE A 74 7.11 2.28 0.46
CA ILE A 74 7.20 3.71 0.13
C ILE A 74 7.97 4.45 1.23
N ALA A 75 7.69 4.13 2.49
CA ALA A 75 8.40 4.72 3.62
C ALA A 75 8.28 3.85 4.87
N ALA A 76 9.33 3.84 5.68
CA ALA A 76 9.32 3.38 7.07
C ALA A 76 9.70 4.53 7.99
N MET A 77 8.98 4.70 9.09
CA MET A 77 9.17 5.76 10.06
C MET A 77 9.60 5.19 11.40
N SER A 78 10.43 5.94 12.12
CA SER A 78 10.76 5.64 13.51
C SER A 78 10.58 6.88 14.36
N TYR A 79 10.23 6.65 15.63
CA TYR A 79 9.86 7.70 16.57
C TYR A 79 10.67 7.57 17.85
N ASP A 80 10.88 8.70 18.52
CA ASP A 80 11.41 8.70 19.88
C ASP A 80 10.34 8.33 20.92
N ALA A 81 10.76 8.26 22.18
CA ALA A 81 9.89 7.96 23.31
C ALA A 81 8.82 9.05 23.57
N LEU A 82 9.00 10.26 23.03
CA LEU A 82 8.06 11.38 23.17
C LEU A 82 7.04 11.45 22.01
N GLY A 83 7.10 10.52 21.05
CA GLY A 83 6.16 10.50 19.92
C GLY A 83 6.61 11.29 18.69
N ARG A 84 7.81 11.86 18.70
CA ARG A 84 8.32 12.65 17.58
C ARG A 84 9.01 11.74 16.57
N ARG A 85 8.77 11.97 15.29
CA ARG A 85 9.39 11.20 14.21
C ARG A 85 10.87 11.58 14.09
N VAL A 86 11.77 10.62 14.30
CA VAL A 86 13.23 10.80 14.23
C VAL A 86 13.83 10.32 12.90
N ILE A 87 13.20 9.35 12.24
CA ILE A 87 13.69 8.78 10.97
C ILE A 87 12.53 8.60 9.99
N LYS A 88 12.78 8.90 8.71
CA LYS A 88 11.98 8.41 7.57
C LYS A 88 12.94 7.76 6.57
N ASN A 89 12.73 6.48 6.28
CA ASN A 89 13.55 5.68 5.39
C ASN A 89 12.73 5.26 4.15
N ILE A 90 13.24 5.52 2.95
CA ILE A 90 12.67 5.11 1.68
C ILE A 90 13.68 4.16 1.04
N THR A 91 13.26 2.93 0.74
CA THR A 91 14.14 1.88 0.22
C THR A 91 13.39 1.01 -0.76
N ASN A 92 13.96 0.79 -1.94
CA ASN A 92 13.44 -0.11 -2.96
C ASN A 92 11.97 0.20 -3.32
N SER A 93 11.60 1.48 -3.35
CA SER A 93 10.24 1.94 -3.68
C SER A 93 9.99 2.02 -5.19
N GLY A 94 11.06 1.98 -5.99
CA GLY A 94 11.06 2.37 -7.42
C GLY A 94 11.60 3.80 -7.64
N ASP A 95 11.75 4.58 -6.57
CA ASP A 95 12.42 5.89 -6.56
C ASP A 95 13.81 5.79 -5.92
N TRP A 96 14.52 6.92 -5.83
CA TRP A 96 15.79 6.98 -5.11
C TRP A 96 15.63 6.70 -3.62
N ASP A 97 16.41 5.72 -3.16
CA ASP A 97 16.57 5.40 -1.76
C ASP A 97 17.08 6.63 -1.00
N CYS A 98 16.40 6.98 0.09
CA CYS A 98 16.79 8.12 0.92
C CYS A 98 16.44 7.90 2.39
N LYS A 99 17.25 8.51 3.25
CA LYS A 99 17.07 8.47 4.70
C LYS A 99 17.08 9.89 5.25
N TYR A 100 15.94 10.31 5.78
CA TYR A 100 15.81 11.56 6.50
C TYR A 100 15.97 11.31 7.99
N MET A 101 16.88 12.06 8.62
CA MET A 101 17.04 12.11 10.06
C MET A 101 16.57 13.47 10.57
N TYR A 102 15.72 13.46 11.60
CA TYR A 102 15.21 14.66 12.23
C TYR A 102 15.88 14.81 13.59
N TYR A 103 16.73 15.83 13.71
CA TYR A 103 17.38 16.19 14.96
C TYR A 103 16.55 17.28 15.63
N PHE A 104 16.21 17.07 16.89
CA PHE A 104 15.49 18.04 17.70
C PHE A 104 16.50 18.69 18.66
N ASP A 105 16.53 20.02 18.67
CA ASP A 105 17.33 20.88 19.56
C ASP A 105 16.59 21.27 20.84
#